data_AF-A0A2C1YW01-F1
#
_entry.id   AF-A0A2C1YW01-F1
#
_cell.length_a   1.000
_cell.length_b   1.000
_cell.length_c   1.000
_cell.angle_alpha   90.00
_cell.angle_beta   90.00
_cell.angle_gamma   90.00
#
_symmetry.space_group_name_H-M   'P 1'
#
loop_
_entity.id
_entity.type
_entity.pdbx_description
1 polymer ?
#
loop_
_entity_poly.entity_id
_entity_poly.type
_entity_poly.pdbx_seq_one_letter_code
_entity_poly.pdbx_strand_id
1 'polypeptide(L)' 'MKVYIHEQGITLVGKAWEILQKLKEYNKDYVLVSEWVRDISQKK' A
#
# COMPACT_ATOMS: atom_id res chain seq x y z
N MET A 1 -0.64 7.00 -10.30
CA MET A 1 -1.22 5.85 -9.54
C MET A 1 -2.02 6.34 -8.32
N LYS A 2 -3.14 5.68 -8.00
CA LYS A 2 -4.02 5.93 -6.83
C LYS A 2 -4.01 4.72 -5.89
N VAL A 3 -3.99 4.95 -4.58
CA VAL A 3 -4.04 3.90 -3.56
C VAL A 3 -5.33 4.08 -2.76
N TYR A 4 -6.15 3.04 -2.69
CA TYR A 4 -7.33 2.99 -1.82
C TYR A 4 -7.07 1.97 -0.73
N ILE A 5 -7.27 2.39 0.51
CA ILE A 5 -7.01 1.55 1.69
C ILE A 5 -8.35 1.25 2.32
N HIS A 6 -8.59 -0.03 2.53
CA HIS A 6 -9.77 -0.58 3.17
C HIS A 6 -9.34 -1.26 4.48
N GLU A 7 -10.29 -1.52 5.37
CA GLU A 7 -10.00 -2.16 6.67
C GLU A 7 -9.34 -3.54 6.52
N GLN A 8 -9.61 -4.25 5.43
CA GLN A 8 -9.12 -5.61 5.17
C GLN A 8 -8.05 -5.69 4.08
N GLY A 9 -7.62 -4.58 3.47
CA GLY A 9 -6.64 -4.63 2.39
C GLY A 9 -6.44 -3.33 1.63
N ILE A 10 -5.72 -3.41 0.51
CA ILE A 10 -5.26 -2.26 -0.26
C ILE A 10 -5.52 -2.49 -1.75
N THR A 11 -6.09 -1.49 -2.40
CA THR A 11 -6.36 -1.48 -3.84
C THR A 11 -5.46 -0.43 -4.52
N LEU A 12 -4.60 -0.88 -5.43
CA LEU A 12 -3.69 -0.03 -6.21
C LEU A 12 -4.21 0.11 -7.63
N VAL A 13 -4.43 1.35 -8.09
CA VAL A 13 -4.94 1.64 -9.43
C VAL A 13 -3.95 2.50 -10.20
N GLY A 14 -3.40 1.99 -11.31
CA GLY A 14 -2.42 2.70 -12.13
C GLY A 14 -1.81 1.81 -13.21
N LYS A 15 -0.75 2.29 -13.88
CA LYS A 15 0.00 1.48 -14.83
C LYS A 15 0.72 0.35 -14.08
N ALA A 16 0.83 -0.82 -14.70
CA ALA A 16 1.42 -2.00 -14.05
C ALA A 16 2.82 -1.74 -13.46
N TRP A 17 3.66 -0.99 -14.17
CA TRP A 17 5.00 -0.64 -13.68
C TRP A 17 4.98 0.31 -12.48
N GLU A 18 4.04 1.25 -12.41
CA GLU A 18 3.88 2.16 -11.26
C GLU A 18 3.50 1.36 -10.01
N ILE A 19 2.60 0.38 -10.18
CA ILE A 19 2.16 -0.51 -9.11
C ILE A 19 3.35 -1.34 -8.59
N LEU A 20 4.14 -1.93 -9.50
CA LEU A 20 5.32 -2.71 -9.14
C LEU A 20 6.37 -1.87 -8.40
N GLN A 21 6.64 -0.65 -8.86
CA GLN A 21 7.55 0.27 -8.16
C GLN A 21 7.02 0.60 -6.77
N LYS A 22 5.73 0.87 -6.63
CA LYS A 22 5.16 1.22 -5.33
C LYS A 22 5.17 0.07 -4.33
N LEU A 23 4.89 -1.15 -4.79
CA LEU A 23 5.02 -2.34 -3.97
C LEU A 23 6.47 -2.55 -3.51
N LYS A 24 7.46 -2.29 -4.37
CA LYS A 24 8.88 -2.37 -4.00
C LYS A 24 9.30 -1.30 -2.98
N GLU A 25 8.76 -0.10 -3.09
CA GLU A 25 8.96 0.96 -2.08
C GLU A 25 8.45 0.50 -0.72
N TYR A 26 7.17 0.09 -0.64
CA TYR A 26 6.54 -0.27 0.63
C TYR A 26 7.04 -1.57 1.24
N ASN A 27 7.58 -2.50 0.45
CA ASN A 27 8.24 -3.70 0.97
C ASN A 27 9.49 -3.40 1.80
N LYS A 28 10.05 -2.18 1.72
CA LYS A 28 11.14 -1.75 2.61
C LYS A 28 10.63 -1.33 3.98
N ASP A 29 9.43 -0.78 4.03
CA ASP A 29 8.86 -0.15 5.21
C ASP A 29 7.93 -1.11 5.99
N TYR A 30 7.29 -2.05 5.29
CA TYR A 30 6.32 -2.99 5.88
C TYR A 30 6.59 -4.41 5.41
N VAL A 31 6.63 -5.36 6.35
CA VAL A 31 6.76 -6.79 6.05
C VAL A 31 5.40 -7.39 5.76
N LEU A 32 4.37 -6.91 6.46
CA LEU A 32 3.00 -7.39 6.31
C LEU A 32 2.07 -6.28 5.79
N VAL A 33 1.12 -6.68 4.93
CA VAL A 33 0.06 -5.77 4.45
C VAL A 33 -0.77 -5.22 5.62
N SER A 34 -0.95 -5.99 6.69
CA SER A 34 -1.65 -5.53 7.90
C SER A 34 -0.93 -4.38 8.62
N GLU A 35 0.40 -4.36 8.60
CA GLU A 35 1.19 -3.27 9.19
C GLU A 35 1.04 -2.00 8.35
N TRP A 36 1.08 -2.16 7.03
CA TRP A 36 0.87 -1.06 6.10
C TRP A 36 -0.54 -0.44 6.25
N VAL A 37 -1.59 -1.26 6.35
CA VAL A 37 -2.97 -0.77 6.58
C VAL A 37 -3.07 -0.05 7.93
N ARG A 38 -2.47 -0.60 9.00
CA ARG A 38 -2.49 0.02 10.34
C ARG A 38 -1.78 1.38 10.36
N ASP A 39 -0.58 1.47 9.80
CA ASP A 39 0.21 2.71 9.82
C ASP A 39 -0.50 3.85 9.08
N ILE A 40 -1.11 3.56 7.92
CA ILE A 40 -1.85 4.59 7.18
C ILE A 40 -3.19 4.91 7.86
N SER A 41 -3.86 3.93 8.46
CA SER A 41 -5.08 4.19 9.23
C SER A 41 -4.85 5.06 10.47
N GLN A 42 -3.65 5.03 11.06
CA GLN A 42 -3.28 5.86 12.21
C GLN A 42 -2.80 7.26 11.84
N LYS A 43 -2.34 7.48 10.60
CA LYS A 43 -1.91 8.80 10.09
C LYS A 43 -3.07 9.70 9.63
N LYS A 44 -4.31 9.26 9.82
CA LYS A 44 -5.53 9.96 9.41
C LYS A 44 -6.16 10.67 10.60
#